data_AF-I0H2M2-F1
#
_entry.id   AF-I0H2M2-F1
#
_cell.length_a   1.000
_cell.length_b   1.000
_cell.length_c   1.000
_cell.angle_alpha   90.00
_cell.angle_beta   90.00
_cell.angle_gamma   90.00
#
_symmetry.space_group_name_H-M   'P 1'
#
loop_
_entity.id
_entity.type
_entity.pdbx_description
1 polymer ?
#
loop_
_entity_poly.entity_id
_entity_poly.type
_entity_poly.pdbx_seq_one_letter_code
_entity_poly.pdbx_strand_id
1 'polypeptide(L)' 'MARDAVYPGTMEQDTSSKLSSDEVFERMGMTVTDEGKARARRRRLESAAAHRDPDGNAAFLASLRTRTA' A
#
# COMPACT_ATOMS: atom_id res chain seq x y z
N MET A 1 -39.53 27.76 -15.38
CA MET A 1 -38.92 27.20 -14.16
C MET A 1 -37.77 26.30 -14.60
N ALA A 2 -36.57 26.88 -14.71
CA ALA A 2 -35.37 26.12 -15.05
C ALA A 2 -34.89 25.42 -13.78
N ARG A 3 -34.69 24.09 -13.87
CA ARG A 3 -34.13 23.30 -12.78
C ARG A 3 -32.63 23.52 -12.82
N ASP A 4 -32.09 24.20 -11.83
CA ASP A 4 -30.65 24.33 -11.62
C ASP A 4 -30.06 22.93 -11.47
N ALA A 5 -29.24 22.55 -12.45
CA ALA A 5 -28.45 21.34 -12.38
C ALA A 5 -27.38 21.54 -11.31
N VAL A 6 -27.59 20.94 -10.14
CA VAL A 6 -26.55 20.79 -9.12
C VAL A 6 -25.53 19.80 -9.68
N TYR A 7 -24.49 20.32 -10.32
CA TYR A 7 -23.31 19.51 -10.63
C TYR A 7 -22.74 19.01 -9.29
N PRO A 8 -22.49 17.69 -9.13
CA PRO A 8 -21.79 17.20 -7.96
C PRO A 8 -20.44 17.91 -7.90
N GLY A 9 -20.17 18.54 -6.76
CA GLY A 9 -18.97 19.34 -6.54
C GLY A 9 -17.73 18.63 -7.04
N THR A 10 -16.83 19.40 -7.65
CA THR A 10 -15.51 18.94 -8.05
C THR A 10 -14.91 18.12 -6.92
N MET A 11 -14.48 16.91 -7.22
CA MET A 11 -13.70 16.10 -6.29
C MET A 11 -12.38 16.85 -6.10
N GLU A 12 -12.34 17.74 -5.11
CA GLU A 12 -11.14 18.49 -4.75
C GLU A 12 -10.07 17.46 -4.43
N GLN A 13 -9.14 17.30 -5.37
CA GLN A 13 -8.00 16.44 -5.18
C GLN A 13 -7.18 17.07 -4.07
N ASP A 14 -7.02 16.35 -2.97
CA ASP A 14 -6.26 16.81 -1.83
C ASP A 14 -4.79 16.99 -2.27
N THR A 15 -4.43 18.23 -2.59
CA THR A 15 -3.08 18.64 -3.01
C THR A 15 -2.20 19.00 -1.81
N SER A 16 -2.72 18.78 -0.60
CA SER A 16 -1.99 18.96 0.65
C SER A 16 -0.71 18.11 0.64
N SER A 17 0.32 18.64 1.30
CA SER A 17 1.58 17.91 1.47
C SER A 17 1.31 16.57 2.14
N LYS A 18 1.81 15.49 1.55
CA LYS A 18 1.68 14.15 2.14
C LYS A 18 2.32 14.16 3.52
N LEU A 19 1.54 13.78 4.53
CA LEU A 19 2.07 13.56 5.87
C LEU A 19 3.11 12.44 5.83
N SER A 20 4.21 12.64 6.54
CA SER A 20 5.14 11.59 6.88
C SER A 20 4.46 10.55 7.77
N SER A 21 4.98 9.32 7.78
CA SER A 21 4.42 8.27 8.64
C SER A 21 4.47 8.65 10.12
N ASP A 22 5.51 9.37 10.54
CA ASP A 22 5.66 9.82 11.93
C ASP A 22 4.57 10.83 12.32
N GLU A 23 4.26 11.80 11.45
CA GLU A 23 3.14 12.74 11.65
C GLU A 23 1.79 12.03 11.69
N VAL A 24 1.60 10.98 10.89
CA VAL A 24 0.39 10.16 10.94
C VAL A 24 0.29 9.45 12.29
N PHE A 25 1.37 8.85 12.79
CA PHE A 25 1.36 8.16 14.07
C PHE A 25 1.11 9.12 15.24
N GLU A 26 1.74 10.29 15.23
CA GLU A 26 1.52 11.34 16.22
C GLU A 26 0.06 11.81 16.23
N ARG A 27 -0.51 12.11 15.05
CA ARG A 27 -1.91 12.54 14.91
C ARG A 27 -2.91 11.47 15.37
N MET A 28 -2.56 10.20 15.22
CA MET A 28 -3.36 9.06 15.69
C MET A 28 -3.17 8.78 17.19
N GLY A 29 -2.29 9.52 17.89
CA GLY A 29 -1.95 9.25 19.29
C GLY A 29 -1.21 7.93 19.49
N MET A 30 -0.56 7.42 18.44
CA MET A 30 0.13 6.13 18.44
C MET A 30 1.61 6.33 18.76
N THR A 31 2.08 5.63 19.79
CA THR A 31 3.52 5.57 20.07
C THR A 31 4.15 4.42 19.30
N VAL A 32 5.10 4.72 18.41
CA VAL A 32 5.85 3.71 17.67
C VAL A 32 7.22 3.54 18.28
N THR A 33 7.42 2.44 19.01
CA THR A 33 8.70 2.08 19.61
C THR A 33 9.59 1.32 18.64
N ASP A 34 10.91 1.39 18.83
CA ASP A 34 11.87 0.64 18.00
C ASP A 34 11.68 -0.88 18.12
N GLU A 35 11.32 -1.37 19.30
CA GLU A 35 10.98 -2.78 19.50
C GLU A 35 9.74 -3.18 18.70
N GLY A 36 8.70 -2.32 18.69
CA GLY A 36 7.50 -2.51 17.88
C GLY A 36 7.81 -2.56 16.39
N LYS A 37 8.67 -1.66 15.90
CA LYS A 37 9.15 -1.65 14.50
C LYS A 37 9.90 -2.95 14.18
N ALA A 38 10.80 -3.40 15.05
CA ALA A 38 11.56 -4.63 14.87
C ALA A 38 10.65 -5.87 14.81
N ARG A 39 9.64 -5.93 15.69
CA ARG A 39 8.65 -7.01 15.73
C ARG A 39 7.78 -7.03 14.47
N ALA A 40 7.31 -5.87 14.01
CA ALA A 40 6.54 -5.74 12.77
C ALA A 40 7.38 -6.16 11.55
N ARG A 41 8.66 -5.77 11.49
CA ARG A 41 9.59 -6.19 10.44
C ARG A 41 9.77 -7.71 10.43
N ARG A 42 9.95 -8.33 11.59
CA ARG A 42 10.09 -9.79 11.71
C ARG A 42 8.85 -10.52 11.18
N ARG A 43 7.65 -10.12 11.60
CA ARG A 43 6.39 -10.71 11.12
C ARG A 43 6.22 -10.57 9.61
N ARG A 44 6.63 -9.44 9.04
CA ARG A 44 6.60 -9.24 7.58
C ARG A 44 7.53 -10.21 6.86
N LEU A 45 8.73 -10.45 7.40
CA LEU A 45 9.67 -11.42 6.82
C LEU A 45 9.17 -12.86 6.94
N GLU A 46 8.61 -13.23 8.09
CA GLU A 46 8.01 -14.54 8.32
C GLU A 46 6.83 -14.79 7.37
N SER A 47 5.92 -13.81 7.23
CA SER A 47 4.81 -13.89 6.28
C SER A 47 5.28 -13.94 4.83
N ALA A 48 6.28 -13.13 4.45
CA ALA A 48 6.85 -13.18 3.11
C ALA A 48 7.54 -14.52 2.82
N ALA A 49 8.14 -15.16 3.82
CA ALA A 49 8.70 -16.50 3.69
C ALA A 49 7.59 -17.57 3.56
N ALA A 50 6.51 -17.45 4.33
CA ALA A 50 5.39 -18.39 4.32
C ALA A 50 4.57 -18.35 3.02
N HIS A 51 4.48 -17.19 2.36
CA HIS A 51 3.72 -17.01 1.11
C HIS A 51 4.58 -17.05 -0.15
N ARG A 52 5.85 -17.43 -0.07
CA ARG A 52 6.65 -17.69 -1.27
C ARG A 52 6.22 -19.02 -1.88
N ASP A 53 5.58 -18.94 -3.04
CA ASP A 53 5.39 -20.07 -3.95
C ASP A 53 6.54 -20.06 -4.99
N PRO A 54 7.63 -20.80 -4.74
CA PRO A 54 8.77 -20.85 -5.65
C PRO A 54 8.39 -21.47 -7.01
N ASP A 55 7.46 -22.42 -7.02
CA ASP A 55 7.05 -23.16 -8.21
C ASP A 55 6.15 -22.29 -9.10
N GLY A 56 5.17 -21.59 -8.50
CA GLY A 56 4.35 -20.60 -9.20
C GLY A 56 5.17 -19.44 -9.77
N ASN A 57 6.17 -18.97 -9.04
CA ASN A 57 7.09 -17.94 -9.54
C ASN A 57 7.95 -18.46 -10.71
N ALA A 58 8.48 -19.68 -10.61
CA ALA A 58 9.25 -20.30 -11.69
C ALA A 58 8.39 -20.50 -12.96
N ALA A 59 7.16 -20.96 -12.81
CA ALA A 59 6.20 -21.11 -13.91
C ALA A 59 5.86 -19.77 -14.57
N PHE A 60 5.63 -18.71 -13.77
CA PHE A 60 5.39 -17.37 -14.29
C PHE A 60 6.59 -16.85 -15.09
N LEU A 61 7.80 -16.97 -14.55
CA LEU A 61 9.03 -16.55 -15.23
C LEU A 61 9.28 -17.34 -16.52
N ALA A 62 8.98 -18.65 -16.54
CA ALA A 62 9.03 -19.46 -17.75
C ALA A 62 8.02 -18.95 -18.79
N SER A 63 6.80 -18.61 -18.36
CA SER A 63 5.75 -18.08 -19.25
C SER A 63 6.09 -16.71 -19.86
N LEU A 64 6.92 -15.90 -19.19
CA LEU A 64 7.40 -14.63 -19.74
C LEU A 64 8.41 -14.85 -20.86
N ARG A 65 9.35 -15.80 -20.67
CA ARG A 65 10.39 -16.13 -21.67
C ARG A 65 9.81 -16.68 -22.97
N THR A 66 8.72 -17.44 -22.88
CA THR A 66 8.07 -18.04 -24.06
C THR A 66 7.11 -17.09 -24.78
N ARG A 67 6.64 -16.03 -24.11
CA ARG A 67 5.73 -15.03 -24.70
C ARG A 67 6.46 -13.92 -25.44
N THR A 68 7.75 -13.71 -25.15
CA THR A 68 8.60 -12.75 -25.85
C THR A 68 9.40 -13.37 -27.02
N ALA A 69 9.04 -14.57 -27.46
CA ALA A 69 9.64 -15.27 -28.60
C ALA A 69 8.67 -15.30 -29.80
#